data_AF-A0A4R9GLY0-F1
#
_entry.id   AF-A0A4R9GLY0-F1
#
_cell.length_a   1.000
_cell.length_b   1.000
_cell.length_c   1.000
_cell.angle_alpha   90.00
_cell.angle_beta   90.00
_cell.angle_gamma   90.00
#
_symmetry.space_group_name_H-M   'P 1'
#
loop_
_entity.id
_entity.type
_entity.pdbx_description
1 polymer ?
#
loop_
_entity_poly.entity_id
_entity_poly.type
_entity_poly.pdbx_seq_one_letter_code
_entity_poly.pdbx_strand_id
1 'polypeptide(L)'
;MTLKYRKGILLTILICLCVSNWNCAIFNRNNTPLVVRVEKHLVPEEPVPKVLAAPFYLPVGLAAGLLDLFIVHPIIRIPDAYRDTISALWTPHPENGYMTRMAFLPFSVLLTPLFFAGDLFFRSAFDVNGNVDRARIEVVPEKKVKSLQQALSEGDRATIVKSLNSYTYYEPGILYAVLEAYPSDEEIRQLAFVKLVSALNAQTFPQFEDFLLSQLNKDARIDRMLLGVFRRLSSKKASAEILRILRIGSVPEALAKDYMITVIYIGNEKELQYILDRIRSDKIKDGR
;
A
#
# COMPACT_ATOMS: atom_id res chain seq x y z
N MET A 1 -39.72 -45.21 27.54
CA MET A 1 -38.39 -44.68 27.18
C MET A 1 -38.06 -43.55 28.13
N THR A 2 -37.09 -43.79 29.01
CA THR A 2 -37.13 -43.36 30.42
C THR A 2 -36.27 -42.14 30.71
N LEU A 3 -36.69 -41.34 31.71
CA LEU A 3 -36.07 -40.13 32.27
C LEU A 3 -34.53 -40.13 32.39
N LYS A 4 -33.90 -41.31 32.51
CA LYS A 4 -32.44 -41.51 32.51
C LYS A 4 -31.74 -41.03 31.23
N TYR A 5 -32.34 -41.20 30.05
CA TYR A 5 -31.74 -40.75 28.78
C TYR A 5 -31.74 -39.23 28.64
N ARG A 6 -32.76 -38.54 29.16
CA ARG A 6 -32.82 -37.06 29.20
C ARG A 6 -31.73 -36.45 30.07
N LYS A 7 -31.43 -37.05 31.23
CA LYS A 7 -30.37 -36.58 32.14
C LYS A 7 -28.96 -36.76 31.54
N GLY A 8 -28.73 -37.86 30.82
CA GLY A 8 -27.48 -38.09 30.10
C GLY A 8 -27.23 -37.05 29.01
N ILE A 9 -28.23 -36.78 28.16
CA ILE A 9 -28.14 -35.76 27.09
C ILE A 9 -27.92 -34.36 27.67
N LEU A 10 -28.64 -34.00 28.73
CA LEU A 10 -28.51 -32.68 29.36
C LEU A 10 -27.13 -32.49 30.00
N LEU A 11 -26.57 -33.54 30.62
CA LEU A 11 -25.22 -33.54 31.18
C LEU A 11 -24.16 -33.45 30.08
N THR A 12 -24.32 -34.16 28.95
CA THR A 12 -23.39 -34.07 27.81
C THR A 12 -23.43 -32.69 27.14
N ILE A 13 -24.61 -32.08 26.99
CA ILE A 13 -24.76 -30.70 26.48
C ILE A 13 -24.11 -29.70 27.45
N LEU A 14 -24.31 -29.88 28.76
CA LEU A 14 -23.71 -29.01 29.78
C LEU A 14 -22.18 -29.15 29.82
N ILE A 15 -21.64 -30.37 29.69
CA ILE A 15 -20.20 -30.63 29.60
C ILE A 15 -19.63 -30.05 28.29
N CYS A 16 -20.31 -30.19 27.15
CA CYS A 16 -19.91 -29.55 25.90
C CYS A 16 -19.90 -28.02 26.01
N LEU A 17 -20.92 -27.42 26.65
CA LEU A 17 -20.98 -25.98 26.94
C LEU A 17 -19.84 -25.53 27.87
N CYS A 18 -19.51 -26.33 28.89
CA CYS A 18 -18.40 -26.04 29.81
C CYS A 18 -17.02 -26.16 29.15
N VAL A 19 -16.81 -27.14 28.26
CA VAL A 19 -15.55 -27.30 27.51
C VAL A 19 -15.40 -26.22 26.42
N SER A 20 -16.50 -25.70 25.87
CA SER A 20 -16.45 -24.57 24.94
C SER A 20 -16.16 -23.21 25.59
N ASN A 21 -16.25 -23.08 26.92
CA ASN A 21 -15.99 -21.82 27.63
C ASN A 21 -14.51 -21.43 27.72
N TRP A 22 -13.58 -22.29 27.31
CA TRP A 22 -12.15 -21.94 27.33
C TRP A 22 -11.69 -21.11 26.13
N ASN A 23 -12.53 -20.97 25.08
CA ASN A 23 -12.26 -20.14 23.91
C ASN A 23 -13.46 -19.24 23.54
N CYS A 24 -14.29 -18.82 24.50
CA CYS A 24 -15.30 -17.81 24.19
C CYS A 24 -14.60 -16.47 23.88
N ALA A 25 -14.93 -15.88 22.74
CA ALA A 25 -14.30 -14.65 22.27
C ALA A 25 -14.42 -13.50 23.29
N ILE A 26 -15.50 -13.48 24.07
CA ILE A 26 -15.76 -12.45 25.07
C ILE A 26 -14.74 -12.40 26.23
N PHE A 27 -14.10 -13.52 26.58
CA PHE A 27 -13.14 -13.56 27.67
C PHE A 27 -11.71 -13.23 27.22
N ASN A 28 -11.48 -13.12 25.92
CA ASN A 28 -10.20 -12.65 25.42
C ASN A 28 -10.18 -11.12 25.46
N ARG A 29 -9.28 -10.56 26.26
CA ARG A 29 -9.04 -9.12 26.38
C ARG A 29 -8.76 -8.44 25.03
N ASN A 30 -8.23 -9.18 24.05
CA ASN A 30 -7.98 -8.67 22.70
C ASN A 30 -9.29 -8.35 21.93
N ASN A 31 -10.40 -8.99 22.30
CA ASN A 31 -11.71 -8.80 21.69
C ASN A 31 -12.56 -7.73 22.41
N THR A 32 -12.04 -7.11 23.49
CA THR A 32 -12.76 -6.11 24.29
C THR A 32 -12.05 -4.74 24.31
N PRO A 33 -11.92 -4.05 23.16
CA PRO A 33 -11.15 -2.82 23.06
C PRO A 33 -11.76 -1.64 23.84
N LEU A 34 -13.08 -1.55 23.97
CA LEU A 34 -13.72 -0.50 24.76
C LEU A 34 -13.48 -0.73 26.26
N VAL A 35 -13.56 -1.98 26.73
CA VAL A 35 -13.20 -2.32 28.12
C VAL A 35 -11.75 -1.95 28.41
N VAL A 36 -10.82 -2.29 27.52
CA VAL A 36 -9.41 -1.90 27.66
C VAL A 36 -9.24 -0.38 27.70
N ARG A 37 -10.02 0.37 26.92
CA ARG A 37 -9.98 1.84 26.93
C ARG A 37 -10.53 2.42 28.23
N VAL A 38 -11.58 1.83 28.81
CA VAL A 38 -12.11 2.20 30.14
C VAL A 38 -11.06 1.93 31.21
N GLU A 39 -10.46 0.74 31.22
CA GLU A 39 -9.39 0.39 32.16
C GLU A 39 -8.22 1.37 32.10
N LYS A 40 -7.82 1.80 30.89
CA LYS A 40 -6.66 2.67 30.71
C LYS A 40 -6.90 4.13 31.13
N HIS A 41 -8.13 4.65 31.00
CA HIS A 41 -8.38 6.09 31.17
C HIS A 41 -9.28 6.42 32.37
N LEU A 42 -10.09 5.47 32.85
CA LEU A 42 -11.08 5.71 33.90
C LEU A 42 -10.77 4.99 35.21
N VAL A 43 -9.87 4.00 35.22
CA VAL A 43 -9.49 3.26 36.43
C VAL A 43 -8.19 3.86 37.00
N PRO A 44 -8.23 4.48 38.20
CA PRO A 44 -7.02 4.98 38.85
C PRO A 44 -6.04 3.85 39.18
N GLU A 45 -4.75 4.14 39.15
CA GLU A 45 -3.69 3.17 39.48
C GLU A 45 -3.60 2.91 40.99
N GLU A 46 -3.85 3.93 41.81
CA GLU A 46 -3.77 3.84 43.26
C GLU A 46 -4.98 3.12 43.89
N PRO A 47 -4.79 2.28 44.94
CA PRO A 47 -5.86 1.45 45.50
C PRO A 47 -7.04 2.22 46.07
N VAL A 48 -6.78 3.31 46.79
CA VAL A 48 -7.82 4.10 47.48
C VAL A 48 -8.69 4.87 46.47
N PRO A 49 -8.12 5.64 45.53
CA PRO A 49 -8.90 6.26 44.45
C PRO A 49 -9.66 5.25 43.58
N LYS A 50 -9.11 4.05 43.38
CA LYS A 50 -9.76 2.98 42.62
C LYS A 50 -11.04 2.45 43.27
N VAL A 51 -11.10 2.35 44.59
CA VAL A 51 -12.35 1.94 45.27
C VAL A 51 -13.38 3.07 45.21
N LEU A 52 -12.94 4.32 45.42
CA LEU A 52 -13.83 5.49 45.39
C LEU A 52 -14.44 5.73 44.00
N ALA A 53 -13.69 5.48 42.93
CA ALA A 53 -14.16 5.62 41.55
C ALA A 53 -15.00 4.42 41.05
N ALA A 54 -15.07 3.32 41.82
CA ALA A 54 -15.75 2.08 41.40
C ALA A 54 -17.22 2.27 40.98
N PRO A 55 -18.05 3.08 41.68
CA PRO A 55 -19.42 3.34 41.25
C PRO A 55 -19.55 3.95 39.85
N PHE A 56 -18.48 4.57 39.33
CA PHE A 56 -18.46 5.20 38.01
C PHE A 56 -17.87 4.28 36.94
N TYR A 57 -16.67 3.72 37.15
CA TYR A 57 -16.06 2.91 36.09
C TYR A 57 -16.68 1.51 35.96
N LEU A 58 -17.31 0.94 37.01
CA LEU A 58 -17.93 -0.38 36.88
C LEU A 58 -19.14 -0.39 35.93
N PRO A 59 -20.13 0.53 36.04
CA PRO A 59 -21.21 0.61 35.06
C PRO A 59 -20.71 0.92 33.65
N VAL A 60 -19.73 1.84 33.53
CA VAL A 60 -19.16 2.23 32.23
C VAL A 60 -18.39 1.06 31.60
N GLY A 61 -17.61 0.31 32.40
CA GLY A 61 -16.90 -0.88 31.95
C GLY A 61 -17.84 -2.01 31.52
N LEU A 62 -18.95 -2.19 32.23
CA LEU A 62 -19.98 -3.18 31.86
C LEU A 62 -20.67 -2.78 30.55
N ALA A 63 -21.06 -1.50 30.38
CA ALA A 63 -21.62 -1.01 29.14
C ALA A 63 -20.63 -1.15 27.97
N ALA A 64 -19.35 -0.84 28.19
CA ALA A 64 -18.27 -1.04 27.23
C ALA A 64 -18.13 -2.53 26.86
N GLY A 65 -18.20 -3.45 27.83
CA GLY A 65 -18.15 -4.88 27.57
C GLY A 65 -19.34 -5.40 26.75
N LEU A 66 -20.54 -4.89 26.99
CA LEU A 66 -21.72 -5.23 26.18
C LEU A 66 -21.60 -4.71 24.74
N LEU A 67 -21.11 -3.47 24.57
CA LEU A 67 -20.84 -2.91 23.26
C LEU A 67 -19.74 -3.69 22.53
N ASP A 68 -18.69 -4.09 23.24
CA ASP A 68 -17.63 -4.93 22.69
C ASP A 68 -18.21 -6.26 22.20
N LEU A 69 -19.04 -6.92 23.00
CA LEU A 69 -19.65 -8.20 22.66
C LEU A 69 -20.60 -8.13 21.46
N PHE A 70 -21.55 -7.19 21.46
CA PHE A 70 -22.66 -7.20 20.51
C PHE A 70 -22.42 -6.36 19.26
N ILE A 71 -21.47 -5.42 19.31
CA ILE A 71 -21.27 -4.45 18.22
C ILE A 71 -19.82 -4.49 17.74
N VAL A 72 -18.86 -4.18 18.61
CA VAL A 72 -17.49 -3.92 18.17
C VAL A 72 -16.82 -5.20 17.69
N HIS A 73 -16.87 -6.28 18.46
CA HIS A 73 -16.24 -7.56 18.11
C HIS A 73 -16.83 -8.16 16.82
N PRO A 74 -18.15 -8.27 16.63
CA PRO A 74 -18.72 -8.71 15.35
C PRO A 74 -18.25 -7.86 14.16
N ILE A 75 -18.22 -6.53 14.30
CA ILE A 75 -17.76 -5.65 13.22
C ILE A 75 -16.30 -5.92 12.86
N ILE A 76 -15.44 -6.12 13.86
CA ILE A 76 -14.02 -6.39 13.62
C ILE A 76 -13.82 -7.73 12.89
N ARG A 77 -14.72 -8.70 13.07
CA ARG A 77 -14.65 -10.03 12.42
C ARG A 77 -15.19 -10.08 10.99
N ILE A 78 -15.88 -9.03 10.52
CA ILE A 78 -16.40 -8.95 9.14
C ILE A 78 -15.32 -9.23 8.08
N PRO A 79 -14.12 -8.62 8.13
CA PRO A 79 -13.14 -8.80 7.07
C PRO A 79 -12.55 -10.21 7.03
N ASP A 80 -12.44 -10.88 8.18
CA ASP A 80 -11.99 -12.27 8.27
C ASP A 80 -13.06 -13.19 7.65
N ALA A 81 -14.32 -13.03 8.06
CA ALA A 81 -15.43 -13.80 7.50
C ALA A 81 -15.61 -13.58 5.99
N TYR A 82 -15.36 -12.37 5.52
CA TYR A 82 -15.34 -12.06 4.10
C TYR A 82 -14.24 -12.84 3.37
N ARG A 83 -12.99 -12.79 3.87
CA ARG A 83 -11.85 -13.50 3.26
C ARG A 83 -12.09 -15.00 3.21
N ASP A 84 -12.62 -15.57 4.28
CA ASP A 84 -12.91 -17.01 4.36
C ASP A 84 -14.04 -17.40 3.41
N THR A 85 -15.07 -16.57 3.28
CA THR A 85 -16.14 -16.77 2.29
C THR A 85 -15.60 -16.75 0.87
N ILE A 86 -14.71 -15.81 0.54
CA ILE A 86 -14.05 -15.75 -0.77
C ILE A 86 -13.14 -16.96 -0.99
N SER A 87 -12.37 -17.35 0.02
CA SER A 87 -11.49 -18.51 -0.07
C SER A 87 -12.27 -19.81 -0.26
N ALA A 88 -13.40 -19.97 0.41
CA ALA A 88 -14.19 -21.19 0.39
C ALA A 88 -15.06 -21.32 -0.87
N LEU A 89 -15.71 -20.23 -1.30
CA LEU A 89 -16.74 -20.29 -2.36
C LEU A 89 -16.28 -19.71 -3.70
N TRP A 90 -15.29 -18.84 -3.70
CA TRP A 90 -14.92 -18.06 -4.89
C TRP A 90 -13.51 -18.33 -5.40
N THR A 91 -12.65 -18.95 -4.59
CA THR A 91 -11.29 -19.30 -5.00
C THR A 91 -11.27 -20.66 -5.69
N PRO A 92 -11.01 -20.72 -7.00
CA PRO A 92 -11.08 -21.96 -7.75
C PRO A 92 -9.90 -22.88 -7.40
N HIS A 93 -10.17 -24.19 -7.31
CA HIS A 93 -9.11 -25.18 -7.22
C HIS A 93 -8.34 -25.25 -8.55
N PRO A 94 -7.00 -25.43 -8.51
CA PRO A 94 -6.16 -25.42 -9.71
C PRO A 94 -6.56 -26.50 -10.73
N GLU A 95 -7.18 -27.58 -10.27
CA GLU A 95 -7.61 -28.72 -11.10
C GLU A 95 -8.94 -28.49 -11.84
N ASN A 96 -9.71 -27.45 -11.48
CA ASN A 96 -11.01 -27.19 -12.10
C ASN A 96 -10.85 -26.44 -13.43
N GLY A 97 -11.34 -27.02 -14.53
CA GLY A 97 -11.44 -26.37 -15.84
C GLY A 97 -12.49 -25.24 -15.88
N TYR A 98 -12.44 -24.39 -16.92
CA TYR A 98 -13.30 -23.21 -17.06
C TYR A 98 -14.80 -23.51 -16.95
N MET A 99 -15.28 -24.55 -17.64
CA MET A 99 -16.71 -24.90 -17.66
C MET A 99 -17.22 -25.35 -16.29
N THR A 100 -16.43 -26.14 -15.56
CA THR A 100 -16.75 -26.54 -14.18
C THR A 100 -16.85 -25.32 -13.27
N ARG A 101 -15.95 -24.33 -13.41
CA ARG A 101 -16.02 -23.08 -12.62
C ARG A 101 -17.30 -22.30 -12.90
N MET A 102 -17.70 -22.16 -14.15
CA MET A 102 -18.93 -21.45 -14.52
C MET A 102 -20.18 -22.16 -13.99
N ALA A 103 -20.18 -23.49 -13.98
CA ALA A 103 -21.30 -24.28 -13.45
C ALA A 103 -21.51 -24.10 -11.93
N PHE A 104 -20.45 -23.79 -11.17
CA PHE A 104 -20.54 -23.57 -9.72
C PHE A 104 -20.93 -22.14 -9.32
N LEU A 105 -20.86 -21.16 -10.23
CA LEU A 105 -21.16 -19.75 -9.91
C LEU A 105 -22.54 -19.52 -9.28
N PRO A 106 -23.64 -20.11 -9.78
CA PRO A 106 -24.95 -19.93 -9.16
C PRO A 106 -24.98 -20.40 -7.70
N PHE A 107 -24.30 -21.50 -7.40
CA PHE A 107 -24.20 -22.03 -6.04
C PHE A 107 -23.32 -21.16 -5.15
N SER A 108 -22.18 -20.67 -5.64
CA SER A 108 -21.33 -19.74 -4.90
C SER A 108 -22.08 -18.47 -4.53
N VAL A 109 -22.86 -17.89 -5.45
CA VAL A 109 -23.70 -16.71 -5.18
C VAL A 109 -24.75 -17.02 -4.11
N LEU A 110 -25.47 -18.13 -4.24
CA LEU A 110 -26.54 -18.52 -3.30
C LEU A 110 -26.00 -18.83 -1.90
N LEU A 111 -24.82 -19.47 -1.80
CA LEU A 111 -24.22 -19.88 -0.53
C LEU A 111 -23.42 -18.77 0.16
N THR A 112 -22.99 -17.74 -0.57
CA THR A 112 -22.22 -16.61 -0.03
C THR A 112 -22.83 -15.98 1.22
N PRO A 113 -24.11 -15.55 1.26
CA PRO A 113 -24.67 -14.94 2.45
C PRO A 113 -24.76 -15.91 3.63
N LEU A 114 -25.05 -17.18 3.38
CA LEU A 114 -25.15 -18.21 4.43
C LEU A 114 -23.78 -18.52 5.03
N PHE A 115 -22.77 -18.69 4.19
CA PHE A 115 -21.41 -18.99 4.63
C PHE A 115 -20.80 -17.80 5.37
N PHE A 116 -20.98 -16.59 4.84
CA PHE A 116 -20.52 -15.37 5.49
C PHE A 116 -21.17 -15.16 6.85
N ALA A 117 -22.50 -15.26 6.94
CA ALA A 117 -23.21 -15.08 8.21
C ALA A 117 -22.84 -16.17 9.23
N GLY A 118 -22.71 -17.42 8.77
CA GLY A 118 -22.28 -18.54 9.59
C GLY A 118 -20.87 -18.34 10.17
N ASP A 119 -19.90 -18.00 9.33
CA ASP A 119 -18.52 -17.77 9.77
C ASP A 119 -18.41 -16.53 10.67
N LEU A 120 -19.11 -15.44 10.33
CA LEU A 120 -19.16 -14.24 11.15
C LEU A 120 -19.73 -14.53 12.54
N PHE A 121 -20.83 -15.27 12.63
CA PHE A 121 -21.43 -15.65 13.91
C PHE A 121 -20.51 -16.57 14.71
N PHE A 122 -19.92 -17.57 14.04
CA PHE A 122 -19.01 -18.51 14.67
C PHE A 122 -17.79 -17.80 15.26
N ARG A 123 -17.16 -16.89 14.51
CA ARG A 123 -16.02 -16.09 14.99
C ARG A 123 -16.40 -15.01 16.01
N SER A 124 -17.65 -14.56 15.99
CA SER A 124 -18.17 -13.64 17.01
C SER A 124 -18.36 -14.36 18.35
N ALA A 125 -18.78 -15.63 18.32
CA ALA A 125 -18.99 -16.44 19.52
C ALA A 125 -17.69 -17.10 20.03
N PHE A 126 -16.84 -17.59 19.13
CA PHE A 126 -15.66 -18.38 19.45
C PHE A 126 -14.37 -17.70 19.00
N ASP A 127 -13.35 -17.79 19.85
CA ASP A 127 -12.01 -17.30 19.58
C ASP A 127 -11.20 -18.37 18.81
N VAL A 128 -11.44 -18.42 17.50
CA VAL A 128 -10.88 -19.47 16.63
C VAL A 128 -9.43 -19.17 16.23
N ASN A 129 -8.99 -17.91 16.31
CA ASN A 129 -7.66 -17.48 15.84
C ASN A 129 -6.77 -16.81 16.91
N GLY A 130 -7.25 -16.60 18.15
CA GLY A 130 -6.47 -16.08 19.30
C GLY A 130 -5.97 -14.62 19.17
N ASN A 131 -5.87 -14.11 17.94
CA ASN A 131 -5.44 -12.78 17.59
C ASN A 131 -6.50 -12.15 16.70
N VAL A 132 -7.12 -11.11 17.22
CA VAL A 132 -7.46 -9.96 16.38
C VAL A 132 -6.13 -9.34 16.02
N ASP A 133 -5.90 -9.00 14.75
CA ASP A 133 -4.77 -8.13 14.38
C ASP A 133 -4.86 -6.86 15.24
N ARG A 134 -4.14 -6.81 16.38
CA ARG A 134 -4.13 -5.65 17.28
C ARG A 134 -3.75 -4.38 16.55
N ALA A 135 -3.01 -4.52 15.43
CA ALA A 135 -2.70 -3.47 14.48
C ALA A 135 -3.94 -2.72 13.94
N ARG A 136 -5.15 -3.29 14.04
CA ARG A 136 -6.39 -2.68 13.55
C ARG A 136 -7.15 -1.85 14.60
N ILE A 137 -6.93 -2.07 15.91
CA ILE A 137 -7.70 -1.43 17.00
C ILE A 137 -6.83 -0.60 17.94
N GLU A 138 -5.57 -1.01 18.14
CA GLU A 138 -4.59 -0.04 18.61
C GLU A 138 -4.51 1.02 17.51
N VAL A 139 -4.96 2.24 17.83
CA VAL A 139 -4.45 3.43 17.15
C VAL A 139 -2.95 3.28 17.30
N VAL A 140 -2.28 2.75 16.27
CA VAL A 140 -0.83 2.70 16.20
C VAL A 140 -0.44 4.10 16.63
N PRO A 141 0.20 4.29 17.80
CA PRO A 141 0.58 5.63 18.21
C PRO A 141 1.32 6.15 17.01
N GLU A 142 0.82 7.24 16.38
CA GLU A 142 1.41 7.78 15.16
C GLU A 142 2.91 7.70 15.38
N LYS A 143 3.56 6.71 14.77
CA LYS A 143 5.00 6.69 14.78
C LYS A 143 5.21 7.95 13.99
N LYS A 144 5.66 9.02 14.68
CA LYS A 144 6.09 10.25 14.05
C LYS A 144 7.25 9.82 13.17
N VAL A 145 6.93 9.23 12.02
CA VAL A 145 7.86 8.88 10.98
C VAL A 145 8.38 10.25 10.61
N LYS A 146 9.64 10.51 11.01
CA LYS A 146 10.30 11.77 10.71
C LYS A 146 10.00 12.09 9.26
N SER A 147 9.48 13.28 9.01
CA SER A 147 9.19 13.69 7.64
C SER A 147 10.49 13.66 6.85
N LEU A 148 10.43 13.48 5.53
CA LEU A 148 11.64 13.48 4.70
C LEU A 148 12.43 14.79 4.89
N GLN A 149 11.74 15.92 5.11
CA GLN A 149 12.35 17.21 5.44
C GLN A 149 13.12 17.17 6.77
N GLN A 150 12.54 16.57 7.82
CA GLN A 150 13.21 16.43 9.10
C GLN A 150 14.43 15.50 8.99
N ALA A 151 14.30 14.37 8.31
CA ALA A 151 15.42 13.45 8.07
C ALA A 151 16.55 14.12 7.26
N LEU A 152 16.19 14.97 6.29
CA LEU A 152 17.11 15.78 5.52
C LEU A 152 17.87 16.79 6.39
N SER A 153 17.18 17.51 7.28
CA SER A 153 17.82 18.47 8.19
C SER A 153 18.74 17.82 9.23
N GLU A 154 18.43 16.58 9.63
CA GLU A 154 19.21 15.83 10.62
C GLU A 154 20.35 15.01 9.99
N GLY A 155 20.45 14.96 8.66
CA GLY A 155 21.44 14.14 7.96
C GLY A 155 21.22 12.63 8.12
N ASP A 156 20.00 12.19 8.44
CA ASP A 156 19.68 10.79 8.73
C ASP A 156 19.52 9.98 7.44
N ARG A 157 20.65 9.51 6.91
CA ARG A 157 20.73 8.70 5.68
C ARG A 157 19.75 7.52 5.68
N ALA A 158 19.69 6.77 6.78
CA ALA A 158 18.88 5.55 6.86
C ALA A 158 17.39 5.86 6.74
N THR A 159 16.94 6.92 7.40
CA THR A 159 15.55 7.39 7.29
C THR A 159 15.25 7.93 5.89
N ILE A 160 16.18 8.68 5.27
CA ILE A 160 16.02 9.19 3.89
C ILE A 160 15.84 8.03 2.90
N VAL A 161 16.72 7.02 2.91
CA VAL A 161 16.62 5.86 2.03
C VAL A 161 15.30 5.11 2.25
N LYS A 162 14.89 4.93 3.51
CA LYS A 162 13.61 4.29 3.85
C LYS A 162 12.41 5.08 3.33
N SER A 163 12.43 6.41 3.45
CA SER A 163 11.41 7.30 2.91
C SER A 163 11.37 7.29 1.39
N LEU A 164 12.53 7.30 0.73
CA LEU A 164 12.61 7.24 -0.73
C LEU A 164 12.24 5.87 -1.31
N ASN A 165 12.26 4.79 -0.52
CA ASN A 165 11.77 3.49 -0.95
C ASN A 165 10.27 3.27 -0.68
N SER A 166 9.61 4.17 0.06
CA SER A 166 8.18 4.05 0.30
C SER A 166 7.35 4.50 -0.92
N TYR A 167 6.08 4.11 -0.97
CA TYR A 167 5.12 4.60 -1.97
C TYR A 167 4.59 6.01 -1.68
N THR A 168 5.17 6.72 -0.69
CA THR A 168 4.73 8.06 -0.32
C THR A 168 5.05 9.06 -1.44
N TYR A 169 4.07 9.92 -1.73
CA TYR A 169 4.25 11.06 -2.62
C TYR A 169 5.01 12.16 -1.89
N TYR A 170 5.98 12.77 -2.59
CA TYR A 170 6.75 13.90 -2.10
C TYR A 170 6.70 15.01 -3.14
N GLU A 171 6.66 16.25 -2.67
CA GLU A 171 6.71 17.40 -3.56
C GLU A 171 8.06 17.45 -4.31
N PRO A 172 8.06 17.82 -5.61
CA PRO A 172 9.28 17.91 -6.41
C PRO A 172 10.40 18.74 -5.77
N GLY A 173 10.07 19.84 -5.10
CA GLY A 173 11.05 20.70 -4.44
C GLY A 173 11.82 19.98 -3.32
N ILE A 174 11.16 19.13 -2.53
CA ILE A 174 11.80 18.35 -1.47
C ILE A 174 12.73 17.30 -2.08
N LEU A 175 12.29 16.62 -3.14
CA LEU A 175 13.09 15.61 -3.83
C LEU A 175 14.33 16.22 -4.49
N TYR A 176 14.19 17.42 -5.05
CA TYR A 176 15.32 18.18 -5.59
C TYR A 176 16.30 18.60 -4.49
N ALA A 177 15.83 19.08 -3.34
CA ALA A 177 16.69 19.41 -2.20
C ALA A 177 17.49 18.18 -1.69
N VAL A 178 16.90 16.98 -1.74
CA VAL A 178 17.63 15.74 -1.43
C VAL A 178 18.75 15.47 -2.44
N LEU A 179 18.51 15.70 -3.74
CA LEU A 179 19.54 15.55 -4.78
C LEU A 179 20.70 16.53 -4.59
N GLU A 180 20.42 17.77 -4.18
CA GLU A 180 21.44 18.78 -3.88
C GLU A 180 22.24 18.47 -2.61
N ALA A 181 21.58 17.93 -1.57
CA ALA A 181 22.23 17.60 -0.32
C ALA A 181 23.12 16.35 -0.39
N TYR A 182 22.84 15.42 -1.32
CA TYR A 182 23.55 14.14 -1.44
C TYR A 182 24.09 13.89 -2.86
N PRO A 183 25.00 14.75 -3.39
CA PRO A 183 25.49 14.63 -4.76
C PRO A 183 26.34 13.36 -5.00
N SER A 184 27.02 12.89 -3.95
CA SER A 184 27.95 11.75 -3.99
C SER A 184 27.31 10.41 -3.58
N ASP A 185 26.10 10.41 -2.99
CA ASP A 185 25.43 9.18 -2.58
C ASP A 185 24.59 8.63 -3.74
N GLU A 186 25.11 7.61 -4.42
CA GLU A 186 24.49 7.07 -5.62
C GLU A 186 23.09 6.50 -5.37
N GLU A 187 22.88 5.81 -4.24
CA GLU A 187 21.61 5.18 -3.89
C GLU A 187 20.53 6.24 -3.66
N ILE A 188 20.82 7.22 -2.79
CA ILE A 188 19.89 8.32 -2.52
C ILE A 188 19.61 9.10 -3.80
N ARG A 189 20.65 9.38 -4.59
CA ARG A 189 20.50 10.14 -5.84
C ARG A 189 19.62 9.40 -6.83
N GLN A 190 19.83 8.11 -7.05
CA GLN A 190 19.00 7.32 -7.95
C GLN A 190 17.53 7.29 -7.49
N LEU A 191 17.28 7.02 -6.21
CA LEU A 191 15.92 6.94 -5.68
C LEU A 191 15.18 8.29 -5.71
N ALA A 192 15.85 9.36 -5.29
CA ALA A 192 15.30 10.71 -5.31
C ALA A 192 15.02 11.17 -6.75
N PHE A 193 15.91 10.85 -7.70
CA PHE A 193 15.73 11.20 -9.10
C PHE A 193 14.53 10.49 -9.74
N VAL A 194 14.41 9.18 -9.53
CA VAL A 194 13.25 8.39 -10.03
C VAL A 194 11.94 8.96 -9.50
N LYS A 195 11.89 9.26 -8.20
CA LYS A 195 10.71 9.88 -7.58
C LYS A 195 10.43 11.28 -8.12
N LEU A 196 11.46 12.11 -8.30
CA LEU A 196 11.32 13.47 -8.83
C LEU A 196 10.68 13.42 -10.21
N VAL A 197 11.29 12.68 -11.12
CA VAL A 197 10.84 12.50 -12.51
C VAL A 197 9.40 11.97 -12.57
N SER A 198 9.04 11.07 -11.65
CA SER A 198 7.68 10.52 -11.54
C SER A 198 6.66 11.54 -11.02
N ALA A 199 7.05 12.42 -10.09
CA ALA A 199 6.20 13.42 -9.46
C ALA A 199 5.96 14.68 -10.33
N LEU A 200 6.79 14.90 -11.35
CA LEU A 200 6.67 16.08 -12.21
C LEU A 200 5.40 16.07 -13.08
N ASN A 201 4.73 17.21 -13.12
CA ASN A 201 3.58 17.49 -13.97
C ASN A 201 3.80 18.78 -14.78
N ALA A 202 2.83 19.16 -15.63
CA ALA A 202 2.94 20.33 -16.50
C ALA A 202 3.18 21.67 -15.75
N GLN A 203 2.74 21.78 -14.48
CA GLN A 203 2.92 22.99 -13.67
C GLN A 203 4.31 23.05 -13.03
N THR A 204 4.80 21.93 -12.49
CA THR A 204 6.07 21.89 -11.76
C THR A 204 7.26 21.69 -12.69
N PHE A 205 7.08 21.01 -13.82
CA PHE A 205 8.16 20.66 -14.75
C PHE A 205 9.02 21.84 -15.23
N PRO A 206 8.46 23.01 -15.62
CA PRO A 206 9.28 24.13 -16.09
C PRO A 206 10.35 24.59 -15.09
N GLN A 207 10.12 24.41 -13.78
CA GLN A 207 11.07 24.80 -12.74
C GLN A 207 12.31 23.89 -12.69
N PHE A 208 12.18 22.63 -13.13
CA PHE A 208 13.24 21.62 -13.06
C PHE A 208 13.78 21.25 -14.44
N GLU A 209 13.21 21.80 -15.52
CA GLU A 209 13.54 21.45 -16.90
C GLU A 209 15.05 21.62 -17.16
N ASP A 210 15.64 22.74 -16.74
CA ASP A 210 17.08 23.00 -16.93
C ASP A 210 17.98 22.01 -16.19
N PHE A 211 17.60 21.67 -14.96
CA PHE A 211 18.29 20.63 -14.21
C PHE A 211 18.22 19.29 -14.94
N LEU A 212 17.03 18.88 -15.40
CA LEU A 212 16.86 17.61 -16.12
C LEU A 212 17.65 17.57 -17.43
N LEU A 213 17.67 18.67 -18.19
CA LEU A 213 18.47 18.78 -19.40
C LEU A 213 19.97 18.61 -19.12
N SER A 214 20.44 19.16 -17.99
CA SER A 214 21.84 19.00 -17.57
C SER A 214 22.23 17.55 -17.27
N GLN A 215 21.26 16.64 -17.10
CA GLN A 215 21.50 15.22 -16.83
C GLN A 215 21.51 14.35 -18.09
N LEU A 216 21.12 14.88 -19.25
CA LEU A 216 21.13 14.13 -20.51
C LEU A 216 22.53 13.68 -20.92
N ASN A 217 22.61 12.49 -21.52
CA ASN A 217 23.84 11.91 -22.09
C ASN A 217 24.95 11.66 -21.06
N LYS A 218 24.62 11.60 -19.76
CA LYS A 218 25.55 11.25 -18.69
C LYS A 218 25.45 9.78 -18.27
N ASP A 219 24.23 9.25 -18.26
CA ASP A 219 23.94 7.89 -17.85
C ASP A 219 22.76 7.33 -18.65
N ALA A 220 22.95 6.16 -19.25
CA ALA A 220 21.97 5.55 -20.14
C ALA A 220 20.65 5.20 -19.47
N ARG A 221 20.66 4.86 -18.18
CA ARG A 221 19.45 4.52 -17.42
C ARG A 221 18.68 5.79 -17.09
N ILE A 222 19.38 6.85 -16.70
CA ILE A 222 18.81 8.19 -16.48
C ILE A 222 18.16 8.72 -17.77
N ASP A 223 18.86 8.60 -18.90
CA ASP A 223 18.37 9.08 -20.19
C ASP A 223 17.03 8.45 -20.56
N ARG A 224 16.86 7.13 -20.42
CA ARG A 224 15.58 6.48 -20.71
C ARG A 224 14.41 7.06 -19.90
N MET A 225 14.65 7.41 -18.64
CA MET A 225 13.63 8.04 -17.79
C MET A 225 13.34 9.48 -18.23
N LEU A 226 14.39 10.25 -18.50
CA LEU A 226 14.30 11.63 -18.97
C LEU A 226 13.53 11.74 -20.29
N LEU A 227 13.88 10.91 -21.28
CA LEU A 227 13.19 10.85 -22.56
C LEU A 227 11.70 10.53 -22.39
N GLY A 228 11.35 9.63 -21.45
CA GLY A 228 9.97 9.36 -21.08
C GLY A 228 9.22 10.61 -20.61
N VAL A 229 9.83 11.38 -19.71
CA VAL A 229 9.22 12.60 -19.17
C VAL A 229 9.15 13.73 -20.18
N PHE A 230 10.20 13.93 -20.98
CA PHE A 230 10.19 14.96 -22.03
C PHE A 230 9.12 14.69 -23.10
N ARG A 231 8.87 13.42 -23.45
CA ARG A 231 7.73 13.05 -24.30
C ARG A 231 6.40 13.31 -23.62
N ARG A 232 6.22 12.82 -22.38
CA ARG A 232 4.97 12.96 -21.62
C ARG A 232 4.56 14.43 -21.44
N LEU A 233 5.54 15.31 -21.28
CA LEU A 233 5.34 16.74 -21.02
C LEU A 233 5.62 17.64 -22.24
N SER A 234 5.84 17.04 -23.41
CA SER A 234 6.05 17.72 -24.71
C SER A 234 7.04 18.88 -24.65
N SER A 235 8.21 18.66 -24.04
CA SER A 235 9.24 19.70 -23.85
C SER A 235 9.94 20.06 -25.16
N LYS A 236 9.61 21.24 -25.71
CA LYS A 236 10.29 21.79 -26.91
C LYS A 236 11.77 22.05 -26.65
N LYS A 237 12.12 22.49 -25.45
CA LYS A 237 13.51 22.76 -25.05
C LYS A 237 14.34 21.47 -25.04
N ALA A 238 13.78 20.39 -24.50
CA ALA A 238 14.41 19.08 -24.55
C ALA A 238 14.55 18.54 -25.96
N SER A 239 13.52 18.70 -26.81
CA SER A 239 13.61 18.27 -28.22
C SER A 239 14.79 18.91 -28.94
N ALA A 240 14.95 20.24 -28.80
CA ALA A 240 16.05 20.98 -29.40
C ALA A 240 17.43 20.53 -28.87
N GLU A 241 17.53 20.28 -27.56
CA GLU A 241 18.77 19.84 -26.93
C GLU A 241 19.14 18.39 -27.32
N ILE A 242 18.16 17.48 -27.32
CA ILE A 242 18.34 16.09 -27.78
C ILE A 242 18.81 16.08 -29.23
N LEU A 243 18.24 16.94 -30.10
CA LEU A 243 18.67 17.07 -31.49
C LEU A 243 20.11 17.59 -31.61
N ARG A 244 20.50 18.54 -30.75
CA ARG A 244 21.88 19.05 -30.67
C ARG A 244 22.86 17.92 -30.32
N ILE A 245 22.53 17.09 -29.33
CA ILE A 245 23.37 15.95 -28.92
C ILE A 245 23.45 14.92 -30.06
N LEU A 246 22.33 14.59 -30.71
CA LEU A 246 22.29 13.69 -31.86
C LEU A 246 23.18 14.18 -33.02
N ARG A 247 23.21 15.49 -33.29
CA ARG A 247 24.05 16.12 -34.34
C ARG A 247 25.54 15.95 -34.08
N ILE A 248 25.96 16.07 -32.83
CA ILE A 248 27.36 15.95 -32.41
C ILE A 248 27.83 14.49 -32.46
N GLY A 249 26.90 13.53 -32.48
CA GLY A 249 27.24 12.09 -32.49
C GLY A 249 27.73 11.58 -31.14
N SER A 250 27.47 12.34 -30.06
CA SER A 250 27.90 11.98 -28.71
C SER A 250 26.97 10.99 -27.99
N VAL A 251 25.94 10.48 -28.69
CA VAL A 251 24.94 9.55 -28.14
C VAL A 251 25.40 8.11 -28.36
N PRO A 252 25.39 7.24 -27.33
CA PRO A 252 25.60 5.81 -27.50
C PRO A 252 24.63 5.22 -28.52
N GLU A 253 25.11 4.34 -29.40
CA GLU A 253 24.30 3.72 -30.47
C GLU A 253 23.00 3.08 -29.93
N ALA A 254 23.09 2.44 -28.77
CA ALA A 254 21.95 1.81 -28.08
C ALA A 254 20.83 2.80 -27.67
N LEU A 255 21.13 4.10 -27.54
CA LEU A 255 20.18 5.14 -27.16
C LEU A 255 19.78 6.05 -28.33
N ALA A 256 20.53 6.04 -29.43
CA ALA A 256 20.28 6.89 -30.58
C ALA A 256 18.83 6.77 -31.09
N LYS A 257 18.30 5.54 -31.12
CA LYS A 257 16.90 5.26 -31.46
C LYS A 257 15.91 5.96 -30.53
N ASP A 258 16.12 5.86 -29.21
CA ASP A 258 15.20 6.44 -28.22
C ASP A 258 15.23 7.98 -28.25
N TYR A 259 16.41 8.56 -28.49
CA TYR A 259 16.59 9.99 -28.69
C TYR A 259 15.83 10.47 -29.93
N MET A 260 16.00 9.78 -31.07
CA MET A 260 15.28 10.11 -32.31
C MET A 260 13.77 10.00 -32.14
N ILE A 261 13.26 8.92 -31.54
CA ILE A 261 11.84 8.73 -31.26
C ILE A 261 11.30 9.87 -30.39
N THR A 262 12.09 10.33 -29.42
CA THR A 262 11.68 11.42 -28.52
C THR A 262 11.52 12.75 -29.27
N VAL A 263 12.48 13.11 -30.12
CA VAL A 263 12.37 14.31 -30.98
C VAL A 263 11.15 14.21 -31.90
N ILE A 264 10.95 13.04 -32.53
CA ILE A 264 9.82 12.81 -33.43
C ILE A 264 8.49 12.99 -32.70
N TYR A 265 8.38 12.46 -31.47
CA TYR A 265 7.17 12.50 -30.68
C TYR A 265 6.83 13.91 -30.19
N ILE A 266 7.83 14.67 -29.74
CA ILE A 266 7.62 16.05 -29.27
C ILE A 266 7.24 16.96 -30.44
N GLY A 267 7.80 16.71 -31.63
CA GLY A 267 7.27 17.19 -32.89
C GLY A 267 7.51 18.67 -33.15
N ASN A 268 8.55 18.97 -33.92
CA ASN A 268 8.74 20.25 -34.60
C ASN A 268 9.14 19.96 -36.04
N GLU A 269 8.44 20.56 -37.01
CA GLU A 269 8.62 20.31 -38.44
C GLU A 269 10.08 20.44 -38.89
N LYS A 270 10.80 21.45 -38.38
CA LYS A 270 12.22 21.66 -38.66
C LYS A 270 13.12 20.54 -38.16
N GLU A 271 12.76 19.95 -37.03
CA GLU A 271 13.52 18.88 -36.36
C GLU A 271 13.27 17.54 -37.05
N LEU A 272 12.03 17.30 -37.47
CA LEU A 272 11.64 16.14 -38.28
C LEU A 272 12.34 16.14 -39.63
N GLN A 273 12.39 17.29 -40.31
CA GLN A 273 13.06 17.41 -41.60
C GLN A 273 14.54 17.06 -41.50
N TYR A 274 15.23 17.51 -40.43
CA TYR A 274 16.62 17.16 -40.19
C TYR A 274 16.83 15.64 -40.02
N ILE A 275 15.97 14.95 -39.26
CA ILE A 275 16.08 13.50 -39.08
C ILE A 275 15.87 12.77 -40.41
N LEU A 276 14.88 13.20 -41.21
CA LEU A 276 14.63 12.64 -42.53
C LEU A 276 15.82 12.81 -43.48
N ASP A 277 16.43 14.00 -43.51
CA ASP A 277 17.59 14.29 -44.34
C ASP A 277 18.79 13.42 -43.95
N ARG A 278 19.02 13.21 -42.66
CA ARG A 278 20.08 12.33 -42.15
C ARG A 278 19.89 10.87 -42.56
N ILE A 279 18.68 10.34 -42.42
CA ILE A 279 18.35 8.97 -42.86
C ILE A 279 18.56 8.82 -44.37
N ARG A 280 18.19 9.84 -45.16
CA ARG A 280 18.42 9.85 -46.62
C ARG A 280 19.91 9.86 -46.95
N SER A 281 20.73 10.65 -46.24
CA SER A 281 22.17 10.72 -46.49
C SER A 281 22.93 9.43 -46.12
N ASP A 282 22.49 8.72 -45.06
CA ASP A 282 23.13 7.47 -44.66
C ASP A 282 22.84 6.35 -45.67
N LYS A 283 21.62 6.29 -46.23
CA LYS A 283 21.30 5.34 -47.32
C LYS A 283 22.15 5.54 -48.58
N ILE A 284 22.46 6.79 -48.93
CA ILE A 284 23.31 7.12 -50.08
C ILE A 284 24.76 6.64 -49.88
N LYS A 285 25.25 6.61 -48.63
CA LYS A 285 26.60 6.12 -48.32
C LYS A 285 26.72 4.59 -48.33
N ASP A 286 25.64 3.88 -48.01
CA ASP A 286 25.62 2.41 -47.96
C ASP A 286 25.34 1.72 -49.33
N GLY A 287 25.27 2.49 -50.42
CA GLY A 287 25.23 1.93 -51.79
C GLY A 287 24.02 1.06 -52.09
N ARG A 288 22.85 1.37 -51.53
CA ARG A 288 21.55 0.79 -51.91
C ARG A 288 20.56 1.88 -52.35
#